data_AF-A0A356QMD5-F1
#
_entry.id   AF-A0A356QMD5-F1
#
_cell.length_a   1.000
_cell.length_b   1.000
_cell.length_c   1.000
_cell.angle_alpha   90.00
_cell.angle_beta   90.00
_cell.angle_gamma   90.00
#
_symmetry.space_group_name_H-M   'P 1'
#
loop_
_entity.id
_entity.type
_entity.pdbx_description
1 polymer ?
#
loop_
_entity_poly.entity_id
_entity_poly.type
_entity_poly.pdbx_seq_one_letter_code
_entity_poly.pdbx_strand_id
1 'polypeptide(L)'
;MSSGTASPHTLSSESHAPACNKTTASDDNPEFAGRHIGLSPTDEHFMLEAIGAKSRDALIEEIVPASILRRTVMDLPSAVSEQEALAELKAVAQQNNVCKSFLGQGYYGTHTPAVIQRNVLENPAWYTAYTPYQAEISQGRMEAVLAFQTMICDLSGM
;
A
#
# COMPACT_ATOMS: atom_id res chain seq x y z
N MET A 1 -24.52 -57.47 18.48
CA MET A 1 -23.08 -57.11 18.57
C MET A 1 -22.93 -55.76 17.88
N SER A 2 -22.78 -54.60 18.50
CA SER A 2 -22.71 -54.19 19.90
C SER A 2 -23.47 -52.86 19.99
N SER A 3 -24.30 -52.75 21.01
CA SER A 3 -24.93 -51.52 21.51
C SER A 3 -23.98 -50.81 22.49
N GLY A 4 -23.86 -49.48 22.41
CA GLY A 4 -23.17 -48.64 23.40
C GLY A 4 -23.47 -47.16 23.11
N THR A 5 -24.54 -46.60 23.69
CA THR A 5 -24.59 -45.83 24.96
C THR A 5 -23.99 -44.43 24.87
N ALA A 6 -24.88 -43.43 24.97
CA ALA A 6 -24.59 -42.01 25.16
C ALA A 6 -24.38 -41.66 26.65
N SER A 7 -23.83 -40.44 26.85
CA SER A 7 -23.77 -39.60 28.07
C SER A 7 -22.46 -39.65 28.88
N PRO A 8 -22.18 -38.64 29.73
CA PRO A 8 -22.12 -37.20 29.45
C PRO A 8 -20.84 -36.58 30.07
N HIS A 9 -20.36 -35.44 29.55
CA HIS A 9 -19.44 -34.60 30.34
C HIS A 9 -19.99 -33.17 30.45
N THR A 10 -20.10 -32.77 31.70
CA THR A 10 -20.81 -31.63 32.24
C THR A 10 -19.79 -30.54 32.61
N LEU A 11 -20.10 -29.29 32.21
CA LEU A 11 -19.70 -28.00 32.79
C LEU A 11 -18.21 -27.70 33.01
N SER A 12 -17.72 -26.65 32.35
CA SER A 12 -17.12 -25.51 33.06
C SER A 12 -17.37 -24.23 32.27
N SER A 13 -18.21 -23.38 32.85
CA SER A 13 -18.36 -21.98 32.48
C SER A 13 -17.06 -21.24 32.77
N GLU A 14 -16.30 -20.88 31.74
CA GLU A 14 -15.29 -19.84 31.87
C GLU A 14 -15.79 -18.59 31.14
N SER A 15 -16.32 -17.69 31.95
CA SER A 15 -16.51 -16.28 31.63
C SER A 15 -15.15 -15.66 31.27
N HIS A 16 -14.81 -15.62 29.98
CA HIS A 16 -13.76 -14.73 29.51
C HIS A 16 -14.36 -13.34 29.28
N ALA A 17 -14.33 -12.53 30.35
CA ALA A 17 -14.51 -11.09 30.26
C ALA A 17 -13.54 -10.51 29.21
N PRO A 18 -13.90 -9.40 28.54
CA PRO A 18 -13.07 -8.83 27.48
C PRO A 18 -11.88 -8.13 28.12
N ALA A 19 -10.75 -8.83 28.22
CA ALA A 19 -9.48 -8.17 28.43
C ALA A 19 -9.07 -7.54 27.09
N CYS A 20 -9.63 -6.36 26.79
CA CYS A 20 -8.98 -5.40 25.89
C CYS A 20 -7.70 -4.95 26.60
N ASN A 21 -6.70 -5.84 26.61
CA ASN A 21 -5.41 -5.58 27.19
C ASN A 21 -4.71 -4.57 26.28
N LYS A 22 -4.64 -3.34 26.82
CA LYS A 22 -3.59 -2.34 26.67
C LYS A 22 -2.93 -2.32 25.29
N THR A 23 -3.23 -1.25 24.56
CA THR A 23 -2.45 -0.71 23.44
C THR A 23 -0.96 -0.74 23.79
N THR A 24 -0.27 -1.83 23.44
CA THR A 24 1.18 -1.85 23.37
C THR A 24 1.54 -1.13 22.09
N ALA A 25 1.65 0.19 22.21
CA ALA A 25 2.42 0.99 21.29
C ALA A 25 3.86 0.47 21.28
N SER A 26 4.22 -0.37 20.31
CA SER A 26 5.57 -0.60 19.77
C SER A 26 5.68 -1.96 19.04
N ASP A 27 4.97 -2.13 17.93
CA ASP A 27 5.28 -3.18 16.93
C ASP A 27 5.39 -2.57 15.50
N ASP A 28 5.56 -1.26 15.44
CA ASP A 28 5.89 -0.56 14.20
C ASP A 28 7.41 -0.60 14.05
N ASN A 29 7.93 -1.19 12.98
CA ASN A 29 9.26 -0.80 12.55
C ASN A 29 9.17 0.69 12.14
N PRO A 30 9.68 1.63 12.98
CA PRO A 30 9.33 3.04 12.87
C PRO A 30 10.02 3.71 11.68
N GLU A 31 10.97 3.04 11.04
CA GLU A 31 11.82 3.63 10.02
C GLU A 31 11.08 3.95 8.73
N PHE A 32 10.23 3.04 8.24
CA PHE A 32 9.44 3.32 7.03
C PHE A 32 8.26 4.23 7.35
N ALA A 33 7.49 3.91 8.39
CA ALA A 33 6.33 4.71 8.81
C ALA A 33 6.72 6.16 9.11
N GLY A 34 7.84 6.39 9.79
CA GLY A 34 8.35 7.74 10.09
C GLY A 34 8.91 8.50 8.89
N ARG A 35 9.32 7.82 7.80
CA ARG A 35 9.68 8.48 6.53
C ARG A 35 8.47 8.73 5.63
N HIS A 36 7.46 7.87 5.73
CA HIS A 36 6.25 7.93 4.91
C HIS A 36 5.24 8.95 5.47
N ILE A 37 5.05 8.97 6.79
CA ILE A 37 4.18 9.92 7.48
C ILE A 37 5.01 11.15 7.82
N GLY A 38 4.75 12.26 7.13
CA GLY A 38 5.53 13.50 7.29
C GLY A 38 5.22 14.32 8.54
N LEU A 39 4.23 13.93 9.34
CA LEU A 39 3.84 14.67 10.55
C LEU A 39 4.71 14.27 11.74
N SER A 40 5.31 15.25 12.41
CA SER A 40 5.92 15.02 13.72
C SER A 40 4.85 14.96 14.82
N PRO A 41 5.16 14.40 16.00
CA PRO A 41 4.25 14.43 17.14
C PRO A 41 3.82 15.86 17.54
N THR A 42 4.70 16.84 17.33
CA THR A 42 4.40 18.26 17.59
C THR A 42 3.40 18.81 16.58
N ASP A 43 3.55 18.47 15.30
CA ASP A 43 2.60 18.87 14.25
C ASP A 43 1.22 18.23 14.47
N GLU A 44 1.20 16.94 14.84
CA GLU A 44 -0.03 16.23 15.17
C GLU A 44 -0.76 16.90 16.34
N HIS A 45 -0.05 17.26 17.41
CA HIS A 45 -0.65 17.98 18.54
C HIS A 45 -1.22 19.34 18.15
N PHE A 46 -0.45 20.14 17.40
CA PHE A 46 -0.88 21.45 16.91
C PHE A 46 -2.14 21.35 16.02
N MET A 47 -2.17 20.38 15.11
CA MET A 47 -3.31 20.15 14.23
C MET A 47 -4.56 19.69 15.00
N LEU A 48 -4.40 18.79 15.98
CA LEU A 48 -5.51 18.32 16.83
C LEU A 48 -6.11 19.46 17.65
N GLU A 49 -5.26 20.33 18.22
CA GLU A 49 -5.72 21.53 18.95
C GLU A 49 -6.50 22.48 18.03
N ALA A 50 -6.00 22.72 16.82
CA ALA A 50 -6.64 23.62 15.85
C ALA A 50 -8.06 23.16 15.44
N ILE A 51 -8.31 21.85 15.40
CA ILE A 51 -9.63 21.29 15.09
C ILE A 51 -10.45 20.93 16.34
N GLY A 52 -9.91 21.13 17.55
CA GLY A 52 -10.59 20.84 18.82
C GLY A 52 -10.70 19.35 19.19
N ALA A 53 -9.92 18.47 18.53
CA ALA A 53 -9.92 17.04 18.80
C ALA A 53 -8.99 16.69 19.97
N LYS A 54 -9.46 15.80 20.86
CA LYS A 54 -8.70 15.41 22.08
C LYS A 54 -7.54 14.46 21.78
N SER A 55 -7.67 13.62 20.76
CA SER A 55 -6.68 12.67 20.30
C SER A 55 -7.04 12.21 18.89
N ARG A 56 -6.09 11.56 18.20
CA ARG A 56 -6.33 10.91 16.91
C ARG A 56 -7.43 9.85 16.99
N ASP A 57 -7.43 9.05 18.06
CA ASP A 57 -8.46 8.02 18.25
C ASP A 57 -9.85 8.64 18.42
N ALA A 58 -9.96 9.71 19.21
CA ALA A 58 -11.22 10.43 19.39
C ALA A 58 -11.72 11.04 18.06
N LEU A 59 -10.81 11.58 17.24
CA LEU A 59 -11.14 12.11 15.92
C LEU A 59 -11.67 11.01 14.99
N ILE A 60 -11.06 9.82 15.00
CA ILE A 60 -11.51 8.68 14.18
C ILE A 60 -12.92 8.23 14.62
N GLU A 61 -13.17 8.12 15.92
CA GLU A 61 -14.48 7.71 16.45
C GLU A 61 -15.59 8.73 16.17
N GLU A 62 -15.26 10.01 16.04
CA GLU A 62 -16.21 11.07 15.67
C GLU A 62 -16.55 11.03 14.17
N ILE A 63 -15.56 10.77 13.29
CA ILE A 63 -15.73 10.81 11.83
C ILE A 63 -16.32 9.51 11.28
N VAL A 64 -15.85 8.36 11.77
CA VAL A 64 -16.22 7.04 11.22
C VAL A 64 -17.36 6.45 12.04
N PRO A 65 -18.53 6.18 11.42
CA PRO A 65 -19.65 5.58 12.14
C PRO A 65 -19.28 4.26 12.82
N ALA A 66 -19.65 4.11 14.09
CA ALA A 66 -19.32 2.94 14.90
C ALA A 66 -19.81 1.61 14.31
N SER A 67 -20.83 1.63 13.45
CA SER A 67 -21.36 0.45 12.75
C SER A 67 -20.41 -0.13 11.69
N ILE A 68 -19.47 0.67 11.18
CA ILE A 68 -18.50 0.25 10.17
C ILE A 68 -17.05 0.35 10.65
N LEU A 69 -16.81 0.92 11.83
CA LEU A 69 -15.48 1.02 12.42
C LEU A 69 -14.98 -0.37 12.85
N ARG A 70 -13.87 -0.81 12.27
CA ARG A 70 -13.20 -2.05 12.69
C ARG A 70 -12.49 -1.82 14.02
N ARG A 71 -12.85 -2.60 15.05
CA ARG A 71 -12.23 -2.54 16.38
C ARG A 71 -11.11 -3.56 16.61
N THR A 72 -10.94 -4.49 15.69
CA THR A 72 -9.85 -5.47 15.71
C THR A 72 -8.68 -4.97 14.88
N VAL A 73 -7.47 -5.32 15.32
CA VAL A 73 -6.22 -5.08 14.57
C VAL A 73 -6.25 -5.91 13.28
N MET A 74 -5.50 -5.47 12.26
CA MET A 74 -5.35 -6.27 11.04
C MET A 74 -4.55 -7.53 11.34
N ASP A 75 -4.98 -8.65 10.77
CA ASP A 75 -4.18 -9.87 10.72
C ASP A 75 -3.15 -9.74 9.59
N LEU A 76 -2.03 -9.08 9.91
CA LEU A 76 -0.90 -8.86 9.01
C LEU A 76 0.39 -9.35 9.69
N PRO A 77 1.39 -9.79 8.90
CA PRO A 77 2.73 -10.03 9.42
C PRO A 77 3.29 -8.78 10.10
N SER A 78 4.20 -8.99 11.07
CA SER A 78 4.94 -7.90 11.70
C SER A 78 5.66 -7.04 10.66
N ALA A 79 5.71 -5.73 10.89
CA ALA A 79 6.39 -4.80 10.00
C ALA A 79 7.89 -5.13 9.90
N VAL A 80 8.41 -5.15 8.68
CA VAL A 80 9.83 -5.34 8.38
C VAL A 80 10.45 -4.00 7.96
N SER A 81 11.78 -3.90 8.02
CA SER A 81 12.51 -2.72 7.52
C SER A 81 12.43 -2.65 5.99
N GLU A 82 12.75 -1.48 5.42
CA GLU A 82 12.83 -1.34 3.96
C GLU A 82 13.88 -2.27 3.35
N GLN A 83 15.02 -2.46 4.04
CA GLN A 83 16.07 -3.36 3.58
C GLN A 83 15.61 -4.82 3.56
N GLU A 84 14.91 -5.25 4.62
CA GLU A 84 14.36 -6.60 4.71
C GLU A 84 13.26 -6.83 3.66
N ALA A 85 12.36 -5.87 3.48
CA ALA A 85 11.31 -5.94 2.45
C ALA A 85 11.90 -6.10 1.04
N LEU A 86 12.95 -5.33 0.71
CA LEU A 86 13.64 -5.45 -0.58
C LEU A 86 14.32 -6.82 -0.73
N ALA A 87 14.92 -7.35 0.34
CA ALA A 87 15.56 -8.67 0.32
C ALA A 87 14.53 -9.79 0.12
N GLU A 88 13.40 -9.72 0.81
CA GLU A 88 12.28 -10.66 0.68
C GLU A 88 11.68 -10.63 -0.72
N LEU A 89 11.35 -9.43 -1.24
CA LEU A 89 10.84 -9.26 -2.60
C LEU A 89 11.82 -9.80 -3.65
N LYS A 90 13.12 -9.59 -3.44
CA LYS A 90 14.15 -10.15 -4.33
C LYS A 90 14.19 -11.67 -4.28
N ALA A 91 14.05 -12.28 -3.11
CA ALA A 91 14.00 -13.74 -2.97
C ALA A 91 12.75 -14.34 -3.66
N VAL A 92 11.61 -13.67 -3.58
CA VAL A 92 10.40 -14.06 -4.33
C VAL A 92 10.62 -13.90 -5.84
N ALA A 93 11.15 -12.75 -6.27
CA ALA A 93 11.40 -12.49 -7.70
C ALA A 93 12.38 -13.48 -8.34
N GLN A 94 13.33 -14.04 -7.57
CA GLN A 94 14.29 -15.05 -8.03
C GLN A 94 13.63 -16.41 -8.36
N GLN A 95 12.41 -16.66 -7.91
CA GLN A 95 11.67 -17.87 -8.26
C GLN A 95 11.08 -17.81 -9.68
N ASN A 96 11.08 -16.63 -10.30
CA ASN A 96 10.59 -16.45 -11.67
C ASN A 96 11.58 -16.99 -12.71
N ASN A 97 11.07 -17.72 -13.70
CA ASN A 97 11.85 -18.17 -14.85
C ASN A 97 11.74 -17.16 -16.00
N VAL A 98 12.78 -16.35 -16.19
CA VAL A 98 12.84 -15.38 -17.29
C VAL A 98 13.28 -16.10 -18.58
N CYS A 99 12.31 -16.50 -19.40
CA CYS A 99 12.54 -17.17 -20.67
C CYS A 99 12.50 -16.21 -21.87
N LYS A 100 13.10 -16.62 -22.99
CA LYS A 100 12.85 -15.99 -24.30
C LYS A 100 11.47 -16.42 -24.79
N SER A 101 10.46 -15.63 -24.48
CA SER A 101 9.07 -15.91 -24.82
C SER A 101 8.74 -15.47 -26.25
N PHE A 102 8.34 -16.42 -27.10
CA PHE A 102 7.87 -16.19 -28.47
C PHE A 102 6.38 -16.53 -28.64
N LEU A 103 5.60 -16.47 -27.55
CA LEU A 103 4.18 -16.81 -27.54
C LEU A 103 3.32 -15.81 -28.33
N GLY A 104 3.77 -14.56 -28.47
CA GLY A 104 3.00 -13.50 -29.12
C GLY A 104 1.78 -13.08 -28.29
N GLN A 105 0.60 -13.02 -28.93
CA GLN A 105 -0.67 -12.64 -28.31
C GLN A 105 -0.71 -11.20 -27.75
N GLY A 106 -0.07 -10.27 -28.45
CA GLY A 106 -0.09 -8.84 -28.09
C GLY A 106 1.04 -8.38 -27.17
N TYR A 107 1.85 -9.29 -26.64
CA TYR A 107 3.06 -8.96 -25.89
C TYR A 107 4.31 -9.48 -26.61
N TYR A 108 5.24 -8.56 -26.88
CA TYR A 108 6.48 -8.85 -27.59
C TYR A 108 7.64 -8.27 -26.78
N GLY A 109 8.71 -9.05 -26.61
CA GLY A 109 9.92 -8.58 -25.95
C GLY A 109 10.50 -7.38 -26.70
N THR A 110 10.88 -6.33 -25.97
CA THR A 110 11.49 -5.12 -26.53
C THR A 110 12.72 -4.71 -25.73
N HIS A 111 13.62 -3.99 -26.39
CA HIS A 111 14.77 -3.38 -25.74
C HIS A 111 14.41 -1.96 -25.31
N THR A 112 14.14 -1.76 -24.02
CA THR A 112 13.94 -0.43 -23.45
C THR A 112 15.27 0.32 -23.42
N PRO A 113 15.41 1.47 -24.09
CA PRO A 113 16.65 2.25 -24.05
C PRO A 113 16.99 2.68 -22.62
N ALA A 114 18.22 2.43 -22.17
CA ALA A 114 18.66 2.69 -20.79
C ALA A 114 18.49 4.17 -20.38
N VAL A 115 18.62 5.10 -21.33
CA VAL A 115 18.40 6.53 -21.10
C VAL A 115 16.95 6.84 -20.74
N ILE A 116 15.97 6.12 -21.30
CA ILE A 116 14.55 6.28 -21.00
C ILE A 116 14.24 5.63 -19.66
N GLN A 117 14.75 4.41 -19.42
CA GLN A 117 14.57 3.72 -18.15
C GLN A 117 15.05 4.59 -16.97
N ARG A 118 16.29 5.06 -17.02
CA ARG A 118 16.90 5.82 -15.91
C ARG A 118 16.31 7.21 -15.72
N ASN A 119 16.04 7.95 -16.80
CA ASN A 119 15.69 9.37 -16.71
C ASN A 119 14.18 9.65 -16.74
N VAL A 120 13.36 8.67 -17.12
CA VAL A 120 11.90 8.79 -17.17
C VAL A 120 11.25 7.81 -16.20
N LEU A 121 11.44 6.49 -16.40
CA LEU A 121 10.73 5.47 -15.61
C LEU A 121 11.15 5.46 -14.13
N GLU A 122 12.45 5.58 -13.87
CA GLU A 122 13.03 5.56 -12.52
C GLU A 122 13.15 6.97 -11.89
N ASN A 123 12.66 8.01 -12.58
CA ASN A 123 12.77 9.39 -12.12
C ASN A 123 11.46 9.89 -11.49
N PRO A 124 11.43 10.23 -10.19
CA PRO A 124 10.22 10.68 -9.50
C PRO A 124 9.61 11.94 -10.10
N ALA A 125 10.40 12.80 -10.76
CA ALA A 125 9.88 13.99 -11.43
C ALA A 125 8.89 13.66 -12.57
N TRP A 126 8.95 12.44 -13.12
CA TRP A 126 8.07 11.99 -14.20
C TRP A 126 6.86 11.18 -13.72
N TYR A 127 6.99 10.37 -12.65
CA TYR A 127 5.91 9.46 -12.22
C TYR A 127 5.12 9.91 -10.98
N THR A 128 5.56 10.95 -10.26
CA THR A 128 4.82 11.44 -9.07
C THR A 128 3.74 12.46 -9.40
N ALA A 129 3.89 13.20 -10.51
CA ALA A 129 2.88 14.15 -10.96
C ALA A 129 1.64 13.41 -11.49
N TYR A 130 0.46 13.95 -11.22
CA TYR A 130 -0.81 13.39 -11.69
C TYR A 130 -1.26 14.01 -13.02
N THR A 131 -2.52 13.73 -13.39
CA THR A 131 -3.21 14.28 -14.56
C THR A 131 -2.93 15.78 -14.71
N PRO A 132 -2.56 16.26 -15.92
CA PRO A 132 -2.21 17.66 -16.17
C PRO A 132 -3.42 18.61 -16.19
N TYR A 133 -4.13 18.73 -15.07
CA TYR A 133 -5.23 19.68 -14.92
C TYR A 133 -4.76 21.15 -14.99
N GLN A 134 -3.52 21.42 -14.56
CA GLN A 134 -2.90 22.74 -14.61
C GLN A 134 -1.87 22.78 -15.74
N ALA A 135 -2.29 23.26 -16.91
CA ALA A 135 -1.51 23.19 -18.14
C ALA A 135 -0.16 23.93 -18.04
N GLU A 136 -0.13 25.08 -17.39
CA GLU A 136 1.02 26.00 -17.32
C GLU A 136 2.25 25.36 -16.66
N ILE A 137 2.01 24.50 -15.66
CA ILE A 137 3.07 23.78 -14.93
C ILE A 137 3.24 22.33 -15.39
N SER A 138 2.65 21.99 -16.54
CA SER A 138 2.56 20.61 -17.02
C SER A 138 3.01 20.41 -18.47
N GLN A 139 3.54 21.46 -19.10
CA GLN A 139 3.87 21.48 -20.53
C GLN A 139 4.76 20.30 -20.96
N GLY A 140 5.81 19.95 -20.20
CA GLY A 140 6.73 18.89 -20.59
C GLY A 140 6.08 17.51 -20.79
N ARG A 141 5.16 17.10 -19.89
CA ARG A 141 4.45 15.81 -20.04
C ARG A 141 3.34 15.88 -21.08
N MET A 142 2.70 17.04 -21.25
CA MET A 142 1.70 17.23 -22.30
C MET A 142 2.34 17.17 -23.69
N GLU A 143 3.53 17.75 -23.86
CA GLU A 143 4.31 17.62 -25.09
C GLU A 143 4.65 16.16 -25.39
N ALA A 144 5.07 15.39 -24.39
CA ALA A 144 5.32 13.95 -24.57
C ALA A 144 4.06 13.17 -24.99
N VAL A 145 2.89 13.50 -24.42
CA VAL A 145 1.60 12.91 -24.83
C VAL A 145 1.22 13.34 -26.24
N LEU A 146 1.45 14.60 -26.62
CA LEU A 146 1.21 15.06 -27.98
C LEU A 146 2.13 14.34 -28.98
N ALA A 147 3.41 14.18 -28.67
CA ALA A 147 4.34 13.40 -29.49
C ALA A 147 3.89 11.94 -29.64
N PHE A 148 3.35 11.34 -28.58
CA PHE A 148 2.74 10.01 -28.64
C PHE A 148 1.52 9.98 -29.57
N GLN A 149 0.61 10.96 -29.48
CA GLN A 149 -0.54 11.06 -30.38
C GLN A 149 -0.11 11.21 -31.84
N THR A 150 0.83 12.09 -32.13
CA THR A 150 1.38 12.29 -33.48
C THR A 150 2.00 10.99 -34.01
N MET A 151 2.79 10.29 -33.21
CA MET A 151 3.39 9.00 -33.59
C MET A 151 2.32 7.95 -33.95
N ILE A 152 1.21 7.90 -33.21
CA ILE A 152 0.10 7.00 -33.53
C ILE A 152 -0.61 7.41 -34.82
N CYS A 153 -0.88 8.69 -35.02
CA CYS A 153 -1.45 9.22 -36.27
C CYS A 153 -0.57 8.88 -37.49
N ASP A 154 0.73 9.15 -37.38
CA ASP A 154 1.70 8.89 -38.46
C ASP A 154 1.80 7.39 -38.81
N LEU A 155 1.77 6.50 -37.79
CA LEU A 155 1.84 5.05 -38.01
C LEU A 155 0.54 4.43 -38.51
N SER A 156 -0.62 4.97 -38.11
CA SER A 156 -1.94 4.42 -38.46
C SER A 156 -2.58 5.08 -39.69
N GLY A 157 -2.13 6.27 -40.07
CA GLY A 157 -2.72 7.06 -41.16
C GLY A 157 -4.08 7.68 -40.81
N MET A 158 -4.38 7.84 -39.52
CA MET A 158 -5.61 8.46 -39.00
C MET A 158 -5.39 9.89 -38.52
#